data_AF-A0A5J4YGW3-F1
#
_entry.id   AF-A0A5J4YGW3-F1
#
_cell.length_a   1.000
_cell.length_b   1.000
_cell.length_c   1.000
_cell.angle_alpha   90.00
_cell.angle_beta   90.00
_cell.angle_gamma   90.00
#
_symmetry.space_group_name_H-M   'P 1'
#
loop_
_entity.id
_entity.type
_entity.pdbx_description
1 polymer ?
#
loop_
_entity_poly.entity_id
_entity_poly.type
_entity_poly.pdbx_seq_one_letter_code
_entity_poly.pdbx_strand_id
1 'polypeptide(L)'
;MGEGFLIGSGEVQDMIKVITNNLCSRFAAEQQQEVMAMVDESARMMAAANPGLQAIESDEDKCDTCKLIVTQVATMLRNPETQKEILVYAHEACHVFPGFEDQCEMYVNMYGPLVMGIIQQYLQPDAMCGRLGFCPLPPALP
;
A
#
# COMPACT_ATOMS: atom_id res chain seq x y z
N MET A 1 -23.03 24.27 44.95
CA MET A 1 -22.74 22.89 44.53
C MET A 1 -22.53 22.94 43.02
N GLY A 2 -21.31 22.71 42.57
CA GLY A 2 -20.91 22.85 41.17
C GLY A 2 -19.39 22.84 41.09
N GLU A 3 -18.79 21.69 41.31
CA GLU A 3 -17.35 21.51 41.10
C GLU A 3 -17.12 21.21 39.62
N GLY A 4 -16.62 22.21 38.89
CA GLY A 4 -16.08 22.03 37.55
C GLY A 4 -14.75 21.30 37.64
N PHE A 5 -14.70 20.08 37.11
CA PHE A 5 -13.48 19.29 37.01
C PHE A 5 -12.57 19.90 35.95
N LEU A 6 -11.49 20.56 36.40
CA LEU A 6 -10.42 21.05 35.52
C LEU A 6 -9.50 19.87 35.17
N ILE A 7 -9.70 19.27 34.00
CA ILE A 7 -8.80 18.24 33.45
C ILE A 7 -7.47 18.91 33.11
N GLY A 8 -6.37 18.45 33.72
CA GLY A 8 -5.04 19.01 33.46
C GLY A 8 -4.60 18.77 32.02
N SER A 9 -3.85 19.71 31.44
CA SER A 9 -3.29 19.58 30.08
C SER A 9 -2.45 18.30 29.89
N GLY A 10 -1.89 17.74 30.97
CA GLY A 10 -1.19 16.45 30.98
C GLY A 10 -2.12 15.24 30.74
N GLU A 11 -3.31 15.22 31.33
CA GLU A 11 -4.29 14.13 31.13
C GLU A 11 -4.85 14.14 29.70
N VAL A 12 -5.07 15.33 29.13
CA VAL A 12 -5.46 15.49 27.72
C VAL A 12 -4.35 15.03 26.78
N GLN A 13 -3.09 15.35 27.07
CA GLN A 13 -1.92 14.90 26.29
C GLN A 13 -1.74 13.38 26.34
N ASP A 14 -1.94 12.75 27.49
CA ASP A 14 -1.81 11.30 27.62
C ASP A 14 -2.97 10.56 26.95
N MET A 15 -4.18 11.12 26.99
CA MET A 15 -5.30 10.61 26.20
C MET A 15 -5.03 10.73 24.70
N ILE A 16 -4.47 11.86 24.24
CA ILE A 16 -4.02 12.04 22.85
C ILE A 16 -2.97 10.99 22.49
N LYS A 17 -1.95 10.76 23.34
CA LYS A 17 -0.93 9.71 23.09
C LYS A 17 -1.55 8.32 23.04
N VAL A 18 -2.52 8.00 23.89
CA VAL A 18 -3.22 6.72 23.89
C VAL A 18 -4.06 6.56 22.62
N ILE A 19 -4.73 7.61 22.17
CA ILE A 19 -5.50 7.64 20.93
C ILE A 19 -4.55 7.52 19.73
N THR A 20 -3.45 8.27 19.68
CA THR A 20 -2.43 8.20 18.62
C THR A 20 -1.72 6.86 18.61
N ASN A 21 -1.33 6.29 19.76
CA ASN A 21 -0.70 4.97 19.84
C ASN A 21 -1.68 3.87 19.44
N ASN A 22 -2.91 3.88 19.96
CA ASN A 22 -3.92 2.88 19.57
C ASN A 22 -4.31 3.00 18.10
N LEU A 23 -4.49 4.22 17.57
CA LEU A 23 -4.75 4.44 16.15
C LEU A 23 -3.55 4.06 15.30
N CYS A 24 -2.31 4.30 15.74
CA CYS A 24 -1.10 3.94 14.99
C CYS A 24 -0.86 2.42 15.03
N SER A 25 -1.08 1.75 16.16
CA SER A 25 -1.03 0.30 16.25
C SER A 25 -2.20 -0.37 15.54
N ARG A 26 -3.38 0.27 15.51
CA ARG A 26 -4.54 -0.18 14.72
C ARG A 26 -4.38 0.09 13.24
N PHE A 27 -3.82 1.22 12.81
CA PHE A 27 -3.45 1.45 11.40
C PHE A 27 -2.33 0.49 10.96
N ALA A 28 -1.35 0.21 11.81
CA ALA A 28 -0.32 -0.81 11.56
C ALA A 28 -0.90 -2.24 11.51
N ALA A 29 -1.94 -2.53 12.30
CA ALA A 29 -2.59 -3.84 12.31
C ALA A 29 -3.67 -3.99 11.21
N GLU A 30 -4.43 -2.95 10.89
CA GLU A 30 -5.64 -3.03 10.05
C GLU A 30 -5.40 -2.64 8.57
N GLN A 31 -4.34 -1.90 8.21
CA GLN A 31 -4.02 -1.65 6.80
C GLN A 31 -2.96 -2.60 6.22
N GLN A 32 -2.29 -3.40 7.06
CA GLN A 32 -1.23 -4.30 6.59
C GLN A 32 -1.59 -5.78 6.65
N GLN A 33 -2.61 -6.21 7.39
CA GLN A 33 -2.80 -7.65 7.62
C GLN A 33 -3.29 -8.42 6.37
N GLU A 34 -4.11 -7.83 5.51
CA GLU A 34 -4.53 -8.49 4.25
C GLU A 34 -3.49 -8.35 3.13
N VAL A 35 -2.86 -7.17 3.00
CA VAL A 35 -1.83 -6.90 2.00
C VAL A 35 -0.54 -7.68 2.31
N MET A 36 -0.08 -7.69 3.56
CA MET A 36 1.11 -8.44 3.96
C MET A 36 0.88 -9.95 3.93
N ALA A 37 -0.35 -10.44 4.17
CA ALA A 37 -0.66 -11.86 3.97
C ALA A 37 -0.53 -12.26 2.50
N MET A 38 -0.97 -11.39 1.57
CA MET A 38 -0.83 -11.63 0.13
C MET A 38 0.63 -11.47 -0.35
N VAL A 39 1.41 -10.59 0.28
CA VAL A 39 2.85 -10.40 0.02
C VAL A 39 3.69 -11.53 0.63
N ASP A 40 3.30 -12.11 1.77
CA ASP A 40 3.98 -13.26 2.40
C ASP A 40 3.82 -14.54 1.56
N GLU A 41 2.62 -14.80 1.03
CA GLU A 41 2.40 -15.97 0.17
C GLU A 41 3.15 -15.84 -1.16
N SER A 42 3.17 -14.65 -1.76
CA SER A 42 3.97 -14.40 -2.96
C SER A 42 5.49 -14.42 -2.67
N ALA A 43 5.94 -13.95 -1.51
CA ALA A 43 7.34 -14.05 -1.07
C ALA A 43 7.79 -15.51 -0.86
N ARG A 44 6.91 -16.39 -0.33
CA ARG A 44 7.20 -17.83 -0.19
C ARG A 44 7.41 -18.50 -1.54
N MET A 45 6.59 -18.16 -2.54
CA MET A 45 6.78 -18.67 -3.91
C MET A 45 8.10 -18.19 -4.51
N MET A 46 8.46 -16.91 -4.31
CA MET A 46 9.73 -16.35 -4.80
C MET A 46 10.95 -16.96 -4.08
N ALA A 47 10.86 -17.19 -2.76
CA ALA A 47 11.93 -17.81 -1.97
C ALA A 47 12.15 -19.28 -2.36
N ALA A 48 11.08 -20.02 -2.67
CA ALA A 48 11.18 -21.38 -3.19
C ALA A 48 11.83 -21.42 -4.59
N ALA A 49 11.61 -20.38 -5.42
CA ALA A 49 12.19 -20.27 -6.75
C ALA A 49 13.68 -19.87 -6.74
N ASN A 50 14.15 -19.14 -5.71
CA ASN A 50 15.54 -18.73 -5.59
C ASN A 50 16.08 -18.87 -4.15
N PRO A 51 16.64 -20.04 -3.79
CA PRO A 51 17.24 -20.28 -2.48
C PRO A 51 18.54 -19.48 -2.23
N GLY A 52 19.05 -18.76 -3.23
CA GLY A 52 20.23 -17.89 -3.13
C GLY A 52 19.91 -16.44 -2.74
N LEU A 53 18.67 -16.11 -2.38
CA LEU A 53 18.30 -14.76 -1.93
C LEU A 53 19.01 -14.44 -0.62
N GLN A 54 20.08 -13.64 -0.69
CA GLN A 54 20.82 -13.21 0.49
C GLN A 54 19.96 -12.23 1.30
N ALA A 55 20.11 -12.27 2.63
CA ALA A 55 19.49 -11.27 3.49
C ALA A 55 19.98 -9.89 3.07
N ILE A 56 19.07 -8.94 2.94
CA ILE A 56 19.42 -7.55 2.64
C ILE A 56 19.93 -6.94 3.95
N GLU A 57 21.25 -6.87 4.09
CA GLU A 57 21.91 -6.59 5.38
C GLU A 57 22.03 -5.10 5.70
N SER A 58 22.01 -4.20 4.70
CA SER A 58 22.10 -2.74 4.91
C SER A 58 20.82 -1.99 4.49
N ASP A 59 20.61 -0.81 5.08
CA ASP A 59 19.48 0.05 4.71
C ASP A 59 19.63 0.64 3.30
N GLU A 60 20.86 0.80 2.82
CA GLU A 60 21.16 1.20 1.43
C GLU A 60 20.74 0.10 0.45
N ASP A 61 21.09 -1.15 0.75
CA ASP A 61 20.71 -2.31 -0.08
C ASP A 61 19.18 -2.52 -0.10
N LYS A 62 18.48 -2.23 1.02
CA LYS A 62 17.01 -2.29 1.10
C LYS A 62 16.36 -1.20 0.25
N CYS A 63 16.92 0.01 0.32
CA CYS A 63 16.44 1.13 -0.47
C CYS A 63 16.57 0.84 -1.97
N ASP A 64 17.76 0.41 -2.41
CA ASP A 64 18.02 0.12 -3.82
C ASP A 64 17.20 -1.07 -4.33
N THR A 65 17.05 -2.12 -3.52
CA THR A 65 16.20 -3.26 -3.86
C THR A 65 14.73 -2.82 -3.99
N CYS A 66 14.23 -2.00 -3.07
CA CYS A 66 12.87 -1.44 -3.20
C CYS A 66 12.72 -0.65 -4.50
N LYS A 67 13.67 0.25 -4.80
CA LYS A 67 13.61 1.09 -6.01
C LYS A 67 13.62 0.25 -7.28
N LEU A 68 14.42 -0.82 -7.30
CA LEU A 68 14.44 -1.76 -8.42
C LEU A 68 13.08 -2.43 -8.62
N ILE A 69 12.47 -2.93 -7.54
CA ILE A 69 11.15 -3.57 -7.57
C ILE A 69 10.09 -2.57 -8.06
N VAL A 70 10.03 -1.36 -7.47
CA VAL A 70 9.06 -0.32 -7.87
C VAL A 70 9.23 0.05 -9.33
N THR A 71 10.48 0.18 -9.81
CA THR A 71 10.78 0.46 -11.22
C THR A 71 10.27 -0.65 -12.13
N GLN A 72 10.46 -1.91 -11.74
CA GLN A 72 10.01 -3.06 -12.51
C GLN A 72 8.48 -3.10 -12.58
N VAL A 73 7.80 -2.91 -11.45
CA VAL A 73 6.33 -2.85 -11.39
C VAL A 73 5.79 -1.69 -12.23
N ALA A 74 6.40 -0.50 -12.13
CA ALA A 74 6.02 0.65 -12.94
C ALA A 74 6.20 0.40 -14.44
N THR A 75 7.26 -0.33 -14.83
CA THR A 75 7.52 -0.71 -16.22
C THR A 75 6.49 -1.70 -16.73
N MET A 76 6.14 -2.72 -15.93
CA MET A 76 5.09 -3.68 -16.27
C MET A 76 3.74 -2.98 -16.45
N LEU A 77 3.37 -2.09 -15.53
CA LEU A 77 2.09 -1.37 -15.60
C LEU A 77 2.01 -0.35 -16.75
N ARG A 78 3.13 0.06 -17.35
CA ARG A 78 3.13 0.87 -18.59
C ARG A 78 2.84 0.04 -19.83
N ASN A 79 2.98 -1.29 -19.78
CA ASN A 79 2.65 -2.16 -20.89
C ASN A 79 1.10 -2.20 -21.09
N PRO A 80 0.59 -1.83 -22.27
CA PRO A 80 -0.86 -1.87 -22.54
C PRO A 80 -1.47 -3.27 -22.39
N GLU A 81 -0.73 -4.33 -22.70
CA GLU A 81 -1.22 -5.72 -22.53
C GLU A 81 -1.40 -6.06 -21.05
N THR A 82 -0.46 -5.67 -20.19
CA THR A 82 -0.59 -5.87 -18.73
C THR A 82 -1.76 -5.08 -18.17
N GLN A 83 -1.98 -3.84 -18.60
CA GLN A 83 -3.16 -3.06 -18.18
C GLN A 83 -4.46 -3.75 -18.59
N LYS A 84 -4.51 -4.26 -19.82
CA LYS A 84 -5.67 -5.01 -20.34
C LYS A 84 -5.92 -6.27 -19.53
N GLU A 85 -4.90 -7.06 -19.23
CA GLU A 85 -5.03 -8.26 -18.39
C GLU A 85 -5.59 -7.93 -17.01
N ILE A 86 -5.13 -6.85 -16.38
CA ILE A 86 -5.66 -6.41 -15.08
C ILE A 86 -7.14 -5.99 -15.18
N LEU A 87 -7.52 -5.27 -16.25
CA LEU A 87 -8.91 -4.87 -16.45
C LEU A 87 -9.81 -6.07 -16.72
N VAL A 88 -9.35 -7.06 -17.49
CA VAL A 88 -10.06 -8.33 -17.70
C VAL A 88 -10.29 -9.03 -16.36
N TYR A 89 -9.25 -9.14 -15.53
CA TYR A 89 -9.39 -9.72 -14.19
C TYR A 89 -10.38 -8.94 -13.30
N ALA A 90 -10.38 -7.61 -13.38
CA ALA A 90 -11.34 -6.77 -12.67
C ALA A 90 -12.78 -6.98 -13.15
N HIS A 91 -13.00 -7.22 -14.46
CA HIS A 91 -14.30 -7.61 -14.99
C HIS A 91 -14.73 -8.99 -14.50
N GLU A 92 -13.83 -9.98 -14.52
CA GLU A 92 -14.13 -11.33 -14.01
C GLU A 92 -14.51 -11.31 -12.53
N ALA A 93 -13.86 -10.45 -11.74
CA ALA A 93 -14.20 -10.25 -10.33
C ALA A 93 -15.60 -9.67 -10.11
N CYS A 94 -16.18 -8.95 -11.08
CA CYS A 94 -17.54 -8.42 -10.97
C CYS A 94 -18.60 -9.53 -10.88
N HIS A 95 -18.37 -10.69 -11.52
CA HIS A 95 -19.29 -11.84 -11.47
C HIS A 95 -19.35 -12.52 -10.09
N VAL A 96 -18.44 -12.16 -9.17
CA VAL A 96 -18.45 -12.67 -7.78
C VAL A 96 -19.51 -11.96 -6.93
N PHE A 97 -20.03 -10.80 -7.38
CA PHE A 97 -20.96 -9.97 -6.61
C PHE A 97 -22.41 -10.08 -7.13
N PRO A 98 -23.23 -11.02 -6.60
CA PRO A 98 -24.60 -11.19 -7.06
C PRO A 98 -25.45 -9.94 -6.82
N GLY A 99 -26.11 -9.47 -7.88
CA GLY A 99 -26.97 -8.28 -7.85
C GLY A 99 -26.24 -6.94 -8.02
N PHE A 100 -24.92 -6.94 -8.17
CA PHE A 100 -24.11 -5.74 -8.38
C PHE A 100 -23.22 -5.79 -9.64
N GLU A 101 -23.28 -6.90 -10.38
CA GLU A 101 -22.46 -7.19 -11.56
C GLU A 101 -22.45 -6.04 -12.58
N ASP A 102 -23.62 -5.61 -13.08
CA ASP A 102 -23.72 -4.54 -14.08
C ASP A 102 -23.12 -3.21 -13.60
N GLN A 103 -23.30 -2.89 -12.32
CA GLN A 103 -22.78 -1.66 -11.71
C GLN A 103 -21.27 -1.74 -11.50
N CYS A 104 -20.77 -2.91 -11.11
CA CYS A 104 -19.34 -3.19 -11.03
C CYS A 104 -18.68 -3.05 -12.41
N GLU A 105 -19.22 -3.68 -13.45
CA GLU A 105 -18.67 -3.60 -14.80
C GLU A 105 -18.66 -2.15 -15.33
N MET A 106 -19.72 -1.39 -15.07
CA MET A 106 -19.78 0.03 -15.38
C MET A 106 -18.65 0.81 -14.69
N TYR A 107 -18.38 0.53 -13.41
CA TYR A 107 -17.29 1.18 -12.68
C TYR A 107 -15.90 0.77 -13.17
N VAL A 108 -15.69 -0.51 -13.49
CA VAL A 108 -14.42 -0.97 -14.08
C VAL A 108 -14.16 -0.26 -15.41
N ASN A 109 -15.19 -0.14 -16.26
CA ASN A 109 -15.07 0.56 -17.54
C ASN A 109 -14.78 2.06 -17.37
N MET A 110 -15.47 2.72 -16.43
CA MET A 110 -15.37 4.18 -16.23
C MET A 110 -14.08 4.58 -15.50
N TYR A 111 -13.72 3.83 -14.46
CA TYR A 111 -12.64 4.20 -13.55
C TYR A 111 -11.37 3.38 -13.75
N GLY A 112 -11.43 2.20 -14.35
CA GLY A 112 -10.27 1.33 -14.56
C GLY A 112 -9.10 2.05 -15.25
N PRO A 113 -9.30 2.67 -16.43
CA PRO A 113 -8.24 3.42 -17.10
C PRO A 113 -7.70 4.60 -16.28
N LEU A 114 -8.58 5.29 -15.56
CA LEU A 114 -8.20 6.41 -14.69
C LEU A 114 -7.31 5.92 -13.53
N VAL A 115 -7.72 4.84 -12.86
CA VAL A 115 -6.97 4.21 -11.77
C VAL A 115 -5.61 3.73 -12.25
N MET A 116 -5.52 3.12 -13.44
CA MET A 116 -4.22 2.74 -14.03
C MET A 116 -3.30 3.94 -14.20
N GLY A 117 -3.83 5.06 -14.72
CA GLY A 117 -3.07 6.30 -14.86
C GLY A 117 -2.58 6.86 -13.53
N ILE A 118 -3.43 6.82 -12.49
CA ILE A 118 -3.07 7.28 -11.14
C ILE A 118 -1.96 6.39 -10.54
N ILE A 119 -2.09 5.06 -10.64
CA ILE A 119 -1.10 4.12 -10.10
C ILE A 119 0.28 4.38 -10.72
N GLN A 120 0.34 4.60 -12.03
CA GLN A 120 1.60 4.91 -12.72
C GLN A 120 2.27 6.21 -12.23
N GLN A 121 1.47 7.21 -11.83
CA GLN A 121 1.99 8.45 -11.25
C GLN A 121 2.53 8.23 -9.83
N TYR A 122 1.88 7.36 -9.05
CA TYR A 122 2.28 7.06 -7.68
C TYR A 122 3.54 6.19 -7.57
N LEU A 123 3.83 5.36 -8.58
CA LEU A 123 4.99 4.46 -8.62
C LEU A 123 6.29 5.19 -9.00
N GLN A 124 6.58 6.31 -8.33
CA GLN A 124 7.89 6.94 -8.35
C GLN A 124 8.81 6.23 -7.35
N PRO A 125 9.95 5.65 -7.76
CA PRO A 125 10.77 4.80 -6.90
C PRO A 125 11.18 5.47 -5.58
N ASP A 126 11.70 6.69 -5.61
CA ASP A 126 12.13 7.40 -4.40
C ASP A 126 10.97 7.71 -3.46
N ALA A 127 9.85 8.20 -4.00
CA ALA A 127 8.69 8.57 -3.19
C ALA A 127 7.98 7.35 -2.62
N MET A 128 7.81 6.30 -3.41
CA MET A 128 7.17 5.06 -2.97
C MET A 128 8.02 4.34 -1.92
N CYS A 129 9.31 4.13 -2.20
CA CYS A 129 10.21 3.48 -1.24
C CYS A 129 10.45 4.32 0.01
N GLY A 130 10.39 5.65 -0.09
CA GLY A 130 10.38 6.56 1.06
C GLY A 130 9.12 6.38 1.93
N ARG A 131 7.94 6.28 1.31
CA ARG A 131 6.67 6.04 2.02
C ARG A 131 6.60 4.65 2.67
N LEU A 132 7.23 3.66 2.04
CA LEU A 132 7.35 2.30 2.57
C LEU A 132 8.41 2.16 3.67
N GLY A 133 9.22 3.20 3.91
CA GLY A 133 10.26 3.21 4.94
C GLY A 133 11.55 2.47 4.56
N PHE A 134 11.70 2.04 3.30
CA PHE A 134 12.93 1.43 2.80
C PHE A 134 13.99 2.46 2.39
N CYS A 135 13.55 3.68 2.07
CA CYS A 135 14.42 4.81 1.76
C CYS A 135 14.11 5.99 2.68
N PRO A 136 15.02 6.97 2.82
CA PRO A 136 14.67 8.27 3.36
C PRO A 136 13.52 8.88 2.57
N LEU A 137 12.53 9.45 3.26
CA LEU A 137 11.41 10.13 2.60
C LEU A 137 11.96 11.34 1.83
N PRO A 138 11.73 11.47 0.50
CA PRO A 138 12.16 12.63 -0.24
C PRO A 138 11.53 13.90 0.36
N PRO A 139 12.23 15.05 0.32
CA PRO A 139 11.68 16.29 0.81
C PRO A 139 10.33 16.55 0.13
N ALA A 140 9.32 16.92 0.92
CA ALA A 140 8.02 17.29 0.38
C ALA A 140 8.24 18.41 -0.65
N LEU A 141 7.80 18.19 -1.88
CA LEU A 141 7.72 19.26 -2.88
C LEU A 141 6.80 20.36 -2.30
N PRO A 142 7.20 21.65 -2.39
CA PRO A 142 6.38 22.78 -1.94
C PRO A 142 5.10 22.93 -2.76
#